data_AF-A0A659UKB0-F1
#
_entry.id   AF-A0A659UKB0-F1
#
_cell.length_a   1.000
_cell.length_b   1.000
_cell.length_c   1.000
_cell.angle_alpha   90.00
_cell.angle_beta   90.00
_cell.angle_gamma   90.00
#
_symmetry.space_group_name_H-M   'P 1'
#
loop_
_entity.id
_entity.type
_entity.pdbx_description
1 polymer ?
#
loop_
_entity_poly.entity_id
_entity_poly.type
_entity_poly.pdbx_seq_one_letter_code
_entity_poly.pdbx_strand_id
1 'polypeptide(L)'
;VAPIIQVKTMKRGAPVGYSSTYRLTEQAKIATVAIGYANGYSRAGSSRAPVSVAGFAAQVVGRVSMDLLTVDVSGVPDWALVPGSPVEILGPHVRDDDVAKASGTI
;
A
#
# COMPACT_ATOMS: atom_id res chain seq x y z
N VAL A 1 1.47 11.24 5.17
CA VAL A 1 2.03 9.95 5.65
C VAL A 1 0.99 9.22 6.51
N ALA A 2 1.06 7.89 6.62
CA ALA A 2 0.19 7.08 7.49
C ALA A 2 0.98 5.89 8.08
N PRO A 3 0.66 5.39 9.29
CA PRO A 3 1.47 4.36 9.93
C PRO A 3 1.13 2.94 9.44
N ILE A 4 2.15 2.09 9.36
CA ILE A 4 1.99 0.63 9.30
C ILE A 4 1.37 0.15 10.62
N ILE A 5 0.33 -0.68 10.55
CA ILE A 5 -0.26 -1.32 11.75
C ILE A 5 0.12 -2.79 11.87
N GLN A 6 0.46 -3.43 10.75
CA GLN A 6 0.85 -4.83 10.72
C GLN A 6 1.64 -5.15 9.45
N VAL A 7 2.57 -6.10 9.54
CA VAL A 7 3.23 -6.71 8.38
C VAL A 7 3.06 -8.23 8.46
N LYS A 8 2.72 -8.86 7.34
CA LYS A 8 2.61 -10.32 7.22
C LYS A 8 3.36 -10.81 6.00
N THR A 9 4.13 -11.88 6.17
CA THR A 9 4.64 -12.66 5.03
C THR A 9 3.55 -13.60 4.56
N MET A 10 3.18 -13.53 3.28
CA MET A 10 2.10 -14.32 2.70
C MET A 10 2.60 -15.14 1.51
N LYS A 11 2.05 -16.34 1.35
CA LYS A 11 2.44 -17.27 0.28
C LYS A 11 1.81 -16.88 -1.06
N ARG A 12 2.43 -17.34 -2.14
CA ARG A 12 1.85 -17.32 -3.50
C ARG A 12 0.41 -17.83 -3.49
N GLY A 13 -0.47 -17.13 -4.20
CA GLY A 13 -1.89 -17.45 -4.32
C GLY A 13 -2.77 -16.94 -3.17
N ALA A 14 -2.19 -16.43 -2.08
CA ALA A 14 -2.96 -15.86 -0.98
C ALA A 14 -3.74 -14.61 -1.46
N PRO A 15 -5.01 -14.46 -1.05
CA PRO A 15 -5.79 -13.27 -1.37
C PRO A 15 -5.35 -12.07 -0.52
N VAL A 16 -5.39 -10.87 -1.10
CA VAL A 16 -5.07 -9.60 -0.43
C VAL A 16 -6.25 -8.64 -0.48
N GLY A 17 -6.55 -8.03 0.66
CA GLY A 17 -7.55 -6.97 0.78
C GLY A 17 -9.01 -7.45 0.67
N TYR A 18 -9.91 -6.48 0.58
CA TYR A 18 -11.35 -6.73 0.61
C TYR A 18 -11.86 -7.47 -0.64
N SER A 19 -12.82 -8.38 -0.44
CA SER A 19 -13.42 -9.24 -1.47
C SER A 19 -12.44 -10.17 -2.22
N SER A 20 -11.20 -10.35 -1.75
CA SER A 20 -10.21 -11.27 -2.34
C SER A 20 -9.97 -11.08 -3.86
N THR A 21 -10.08 -9.84 -4.35
CA THR A 21 -9.94 -9.55 -5.79
C THR A 21 -8.50 -9.47 -6.30
N TYR A 22 -7.53 -9.49 -5.39
CA TYR A 22 -6.11 -9.55 -5.72
C TYR A 22 -5.52 -10.81 -5.10
N ARG A 23 -4.68 -11.52 -5.87
CA ARG A 23 -3.96 -12.71 -5.44
C ARG A 23 -2.49 -12.55 -5.73
N LEU A 24 -1.66 -12.96 -4.77
CA LEU A 24 -0.23 -12.89 -4.93
C LEU A 24 0.26 -13.86 -6.02
N THR A 25 1.10 -13.36 -6.92
CA THR A 25 1.78 -14.15 -7.97
C THR A 25 2.99 -14.91 -7.43
N GLU A 26 3.57 -14.43 -6.33
CA GLU A 26 4.72 -14.98 -5.63
C GLU A 26 4.58 -14.80 -4.10
N GLN A 27 5.58 -15.21 -3.32
CA GLN A 27 5.59 -14.92 -1.89
C GLN A 27 5.92 -13.44 -1.67
N ALA A 28 5.16 -12.74 -0.82
CA ALA A 28 5.33 -11.31 -0.59
C ALA A 28 5.17 -10.93 0.90
N LYS A 29 5.79 -9.83 1.31
CA LYS A 29 5.54 -9.15 2.58
C LYS A 29 4.49 -8.07 2.36
N ILE A 30 3.35 -8.21 3.02
CA ILE A 30 2.22 -7.27 2.91
C ILE A 30 2.10 -6.46 4.19
N ALA A 31 2.18 -5.14 4.06
CA ALA A 31 1.90 -4.20 5.14
C ALA A 31 0.45 -3.74 5.08
N THR A 32 -0.21 -3.69 6.23
CA THR A 32 -1.49 -3.01 6.42
C THR A 32 -1.21 -1.61 6.96
N VAL A 33 -1.78 -0.59 6.33
CA VAL A 33 -1.54 0.83 6.63
C VAL A 33 -2.84 1.48 7.08
N ALA A 34 -2.81 2.28 8.15
CA ALA A 34 -3.97 2.96 8.72
C ALA A 34 -4.34 4.24 7.96
N ILE A 35 -4.80 4.07 6.73
CA ILE A 35 -5.42 5.11 5.90
C ILE A 35 -6.35 4.41 4.91
N GLY A 36 -7.45 5.05 4.54
CA GLY A 36 -8.33 4.53 3.50
C GLY A 36 -9.11 5.64 2.81
N TYR A 37 -10.14 5.25 2.07
CA TYR A 37 -10.91 6.23 1.29
C TYR A 37 -11.70 7.22 2.16
N ALA A 38 -12.01 6.89 3.41
CA ALA A 38 -12.64 7.83 4.35
C ALA A 38 -11.70 9.01 4.70
N ASN A 39 -10.39 8.84 4.53
CA ASN A 39 -9.38 9.87 4.73
C ASN A 39 -9.05 10.64 3.44
N GLY A 40 -9.81 10.43 2.36
CA GLY A 40 -9.56 11.07 1.05
C GLY A 40 -8.59 10.30 0.14
N TYR A 41 -8.12 9.12 0.53
CA TYR A 41 -7.32 8.28 -0.38
C TYR A 41 -8.18 7.73 -1.53
N SER A 42 -7.73 7.87 -2.78
CA SER A 42 -8.55 7.44 -3.91
C SER A 42 -8.75 5.92 -3.93
N ARG A 43 -10.00 5.48 -3.87
CA ARG A 43 -10.35 4.06 -4.03
C ARG A 43 -10.01 3.54 -5.44
N ALA A 44 -9.98 4.42 -6.44
CA ALA A 44 -9.64 4.08 -7.82
C ALA A 44 -8.16 3.69 -7.97
N GLY A 45 -7.28 4.15 -7.09
CA GLY A 45 -5.87 3.75 -7.02
C GLY A 45 -5.62 2.32 -6.52
N SER A 46 -6.68 1.52 -6.30
CA SER A 46 -6.58 0.13 -5.86
C SER A 46 -5.66 -0.69 -6.78
N SER A 47 -4.74 -1.44 -6.18
CA SER A 47 -3.76 -2.31 -6.86
C SER A 47 -2.80 -1.60 -7.82
N ARG A 48 -2.68 -0.27 -7.75
CA ARG A 48 -1.87 0.52 -8.70
C ARG A 48 -1.08 1.65 -8.05
N ALA A 49 -1.67 2.33 -7.08
CA ALA A 49 -1.13 3.57 -6.56
C ALA A 49 0.24 3.36 -5.88
N PRO A 50 1.22 4.23 -6.19
CA PRO A 50 2.54 4.17 -5.57
C PRO A 50 2.47 4.65 -4.11
N VAL A 51 3.34 4.09 -3.28
CA VAL A 51 3.63 4.55 -1.92
C VAL A 51 5.13 4.41 -1.66
N SER A 52 5.63 4.99 -0.57
CA SER A 52 7.03 4.82 -0.17
C SER A 52 7.16 4.53 1.33
N VAL A 53 8.10 3.68 1.71
CA VAL A 53 8.40 3.36 3.11
C VAL A 53 9.89 3.62 3.34
N ALA A 54 10.22 4.61 4.17
CA ALA A 54 11.60 5.03 4.41
C ALA A 54 12.41 5.34 3.12
N GLY A 55 11.75 5.89 2.10
CA GLY A 55 12.36 6.20 0.79
C GLY A 55 12.38 5.03 -0.20
N PHE A 56 11.99 3.82 0.22
CA PHE A 56 11.89 2.66 -0.65
C PHE A 56 10.52 2.61 -1.32
N ALA A 57 10.52 2.49 -2.65
CA ALA A 57 9.30 2.38 -3.43
C ALA A 57 8.51 1.10 -3.05
N ALA A 58 7.21 1.26 -2.92
CA ALA A 58 6.26 0.19 -2.65
C ALA A 58 4.93 0.49 -3.37
N GLN A 59 4.02 -0.47 -3.38
CA GLN A 59 2.78 -0.33 -4.16
C GLN A 59 1.56 -0.81 -3.38
N VAL A 60 0.44 -0.10 -3.51
CA VAL A 60 -0.85 -0.60 -3.04
C VAL A 60 -1.22 -1.85 -3.82
N VAL A 61 -1.59 -2.91 -3.10
CA VAL A 61 -2.09 -4.17 -3.64
C VAL A 61 -3.46 -4.48 -3.05
N GLY A 62 -4.36 -5.09 -3.82
CA GLY A 62 -5.74 -5.28 -3.39
C GLY A 62 -6.57 -4.00 -3.43
N ARG A 63 -7.78 -4.07 -2.87
CA ARG A 63 -8.72 -2.95 -2.81
C ARG A 63 -8.43 -2.06 -1.61
N VAL A 64 -8.45 -0.75 -1.86
CA VAL A 64 -8.53 0.28 -0.82
C VAL A 64 -9.82 0.09 -0.02
N SER A 65 -9.69 -0.03 1.30
CA SER A 65 -10.82 -0.14 2.24
C SER A 65 -11.16 1.24 2.83
N MET A 66 -12.18 1.30 3.70
CA MET A 66 -12.62 2.56 4.31
C MET A 66 -11.49 3.24 5.08
N ASP A 67 -10.77 2.45 5.89
CA ASP A 67 -9.75 2.94 6.82
C ASP A 67 -8.37 2.30 6.60
N LEU A 68 -8.25 1.33 5.69
CA LEU A 68 -7.04 0.53 5.52
C LEU A 68 -6.60 0.39 4.06
N LEU A 69 -5.28 0.43 3.86
CA LEU A 69 -4.59 0.00 2.65
C LEU A 69 -3.79 -1.27 2.91
N THR A 70 -3.61 -2.06 1.87
CA THR A 70 -2.61 -3.13 1.82
C THR A 70 -1.54 -2.78 0.81
N VAL A 71 -0.28 -2.91 1.21
CA VAL A 71 0.89 -2.49 0.44
C VAL A 71 1.86 -3.65 0.33
N ASP A 72 2.37 -3.93 -0.87
CA ASP A 72 3.49 -4.85 -1.06
C ASP A 72 4.79 -4.14 -0.69
N VAL A 73 5.43 -4.63 0.37
CA VAL A 73 6.66 -4.11 0.94
C VAL A 73 7.81 -5.13 0.82
N SER A 74 7.72 -6.07 -0.11
CA SER A 74 8.72 -7.13 -0.29
C SER A 74 10.12 -6.59 -0.61
N GLY A 75 10.21 -5.43 -1.27
CA GLY A 75 11.46 -4.73 -1.57
C GLY A 75 11.96 -3.77 -0.49
N VAL A 76 11.24 -3.63 0.63
CA VAL A 76 11.58 -2.69 1.71
C VAL A 76 12.42 -3.41 2.78
N PRO A 77 13.50 -2.80 3.31
CA PRO A 77 14.30 -3.38 4.38
C PRO A 77 13.49 -3.63 5.67
N ASP A 78 13.75 -4.76 6.34
CA ASP A 78 12.99 -5.18 7.52
C ASP A 78 13.02 -4.19 8.69
N TRP A 79 14.10 -3.42 8.84
CA TRP A 79 14.20 -2.40 9.89
C TRP A 79 13.16 -1.27 9.73
N ALA A 80 12.65 -1.05 8.51
CA ALA A 80 11.63 -0.06 8.21
C ALA A 80 10.20 -0.62 8.32
N LEU A 81 10.03 -1.92 8.56
CA LEU A 81 8.75 -2.64 8.51
C LEU A 81 8.16 -2.95 9.90
N VAL A 82 8.24 -1.99 10.81
CA VAL A 82 7.67 -2.12 12.17
C VAL A 82 6.32 -1.41 12.29
N PRO A 83 5.40 -1.87 13.17
CA PRO A 83 4.21 -1.09 13.50
C PRO A 83 4.57 0.34 13.93
N GLY A 84 3.88 1.32 13.38
CA GLY A 84 4.16 2.75 13.55
C GLY A 84 5.05 3.34 12.46
N SER A 85 5.77 2.53 11.66
CA SER A 85 6.59 3.05 10.56
C SER A 85 5.76 3.89 9.59
N PRO A 86 6.25 5.07 9.19
CA PRO A 86 5.52 5.95 8.29
C PRO A 86 5.57 5.43 6.86
N VAL A 87 4.40 5.34 6.25
CA VAL A 87 4.20 5.15 4.81
C VAL A 87 3.89 6.52 4.21
N GLU A 88 4.72 6.92 3.27
CA GLU A 88 4.51 8.11 2.44
C GLU A 88 3.45 7.80 1.38
N ILE A 89 2.35 8.56 1.46
CA ILE A 89 1.18 8.49 0.58
C ILE A 89 1.27 9.58 -0.49
N LEU A 90 1.85 10.72 -0.11
CA LEU A 90 2.12 11.88 -0.94
C LEU A 90 3.30 12.63 -0.31
N GLY A 91 4.28 13.02 -1.13
CA GLY A 91 5.53 13.65 -0.69
C GLY A 91 6.63 13.57 -1.74
N PRO A 92 7.91 13.79 -1.35
CA PRO A 92 9.04 13.80 -2.28
C PRO A 92 9.25 12.49 -3.06
N HIS A 93 8.90 11.35 -2.49
CA HIS A 93 9.05 10.03 -3.12
C HIS A 93 7.75 9.56 -3.78
N VAL A 94 6.61 10.18 -3.47
CA VAL A 94 5.30 9.85 -4.00
C VAL A 94 4.62 11.12 -4.48
N ARG A 95 4.81 11.44 -5.76
CA ARG A 95 4.28 12.67 -6.34
C ARG A 95 2.77 12.56 -6.53
N ASP A 96 2.10 13.70 -6.35
CA ASP A 96 0.68 13.89 -6.63
C ASP A 96 0.29 13.44 -8.05
N ASP A 97 1.06 13.85 -9.06
CA ASP A 97 0.84 13.45 -10.46
C ASP A 97 0.81 11.93 -10.66
N ASP A 98 1.67 11.20 -9.96
CA ASP A 98 1.76 9.74 -10.11
C ASP A 98 0.58 9.03 -9.44
N VAL A 99 0.14 9.55 -8.29
CA VAL A 99 -1.07 9.09 -7.60
C VAL A 99 -2.32 9.40 -8.42
N ALA A 100 -2.39 10.59 -9.02
CA ALA A 100 -3.50 11.03 -9.87
C ALA A 100 -3.62 10.14 -11.11
N LYS A 101 -2.52 9.91 -11.84
CA LYS A 101 -2.46 8.99 -12.99
C LYS A 101 -2.86 7.57 -12.61
N ALA A 102 -2.33 7.03 -11.50
CA ALA A 102 -2.67 5.69 -11.04
C ALA A 102 -4.15 5.54 -10.64
N SER A 103 -4.77 6.65 -10.24
CA SER A 103 -6.17 6.75 -9.84
C SER A 103 -7.12 7.17 -10.96
N GLY A 104 -6.61 7.53 -12.14
CA GLY A 104 -7.42 7.99 -13.27
C GLY A 104 -8.05 9.37 -13.07
N THR A 105 -7.37 10.26 -12.33
CA THR A 105 -7.80 11.65 -12.08
C THR A 105 -6.69 12.64 -12.43
N ILE A 106 -7.03 13.93 -12.39
CA ILE A 106 -6.10 15.06 -12.28
C ILE A 106 -5.67 15.28 -10.83
#